data_AF-A0A453KX72-F1
#
_entry.id   AF-A0A453KX72-F1
#
_cell.length_a   1.000
_cell.length_b   1.000
_cell.length_c   1.000
_cell.angle_alpha   90.00
_cell.angle_beta   90.00
_cell.angle_gamma   90.00
#
_symmetry.space_group_name_H-M   'P 1'
#
loop_
_entity.id
_entity.type
_entity.pdbx_description
1 polymer ?
#
loop_
_entity_poly.entity_id
_entity_poly.type
_entity_poly.pdbx_seq_one_letter_code
_entity_poly.pdbx_strand_id
1 'polypeptide(L)' 'CDAADDPKNAHLKALDGAAERLVLCKADLLDYDAICAAVEGCHGVFHTASPVTDD' A
#
# COMPACT_ATOMS: atom_id res chain seq x y z
N CYS A 1 1.99 10.30 -12.31
CA CYS A 1 1.20 10.64 -11.11
C CYS A 1 1.65 9.69 -10.02
N ASP A 2 2.49 10.15 -9.10
CA ASP A 2 3.02 9.31 -8.03
C ASP A 2 1.86 8.80 -7.17
N ALA A 3 1.81 7.49 -6.90
CA ALA A 3 0.74 6.88 -6.10
C ALA A 3 0.60 7.49 -4.69
N ALA A 4 1.63 8.20 -4.25
CA ALA A 4 1.63 8.98 -3.02
C ALA A 4 0.55 10.07 -3.02
N ASP A 5 0.25 10.75 -4.13
CA ASP A 5 -0.64 11.93 -4.13
C ASP A 5 -2.04 11.67 -4.71
N ASP A 6 -2.43 10.40 -4.84
CA ASP A 6 -3.79 10.05 -5.24
C ASP A 6 -4.79 10.48 -4.16
N PRO A 7 -5.82 11.30 -4.49
CA PRO A 7 -6.83 11.75 -3.54
C PRO A 7 -7.50 10.61 -2.76
N LYS A 8 -7.60 9.41 -3.33
CA LYS A 8 -8.17 8.25 -2.63
C LYS A 8 -7.36 7.87 -1.39
N ASN A 9 -6.06 8.19 -1.34
CA ASN A 9 -5.16 7.86 -0.25
C ASN A 9 -5.05 8.98 0.81
N ALA A 10 -5.77 10.10 0.65
CA ALA A 10 -5.66 11.26 1.55
C ALA A 10 -5.95 10.91 3.02
N HIS A 11 -6.90 10.01 3.25
CA HIS A 11 -7.27 9.55 4.59
C HIS A 11 -6.13 8.80 5.30
N LEU A 12 -5.28 8.06 4.57
CA LEU A 12 -4.13 7.36 5.15
C LEU A 12 -3.04 8.35 5.59
N LYS A 13 -2.83 9.42 4.81
CA LYS A 13 -1.86 10.49 5.14
C LYS A 13 -2.29 11.34 6.34
N ALA A 14 -3.59 11.40 6.63
CA ALA A 14 -4.13 12.18 7.74
C ALA A 14 -4.02 11.46 9.10
N LEU A 15 -3.55 10.20 9.13
CA LEU A 15 -3.38 9.44 10.37
C LEU A 15 -2.20 9.97 11.21
N ASP A 16 -2.34 9.89 12.53
CA ASP A 16 -1.30 10.30 13.47
C ASP A 16 -0.01 9.51 13.24
N GLY A 17 1.05 10.23 12.88
CA GLY A 17 2.37 9.66 12.63
C GLY A 17 2.59 9.13 11.21
N ALA A 18 1.66 9.37 10.28
CA ALA A 18 1.80 8.96 8.89
C ALA A 18 2.93 9.71 8.18
N ALA A 19 3.12 11.00 8.46
CA ALA A 19 4.16 11.81 7.85
C ALA A 19 5.58 11.27 8.10
N GLU A 20 5.80 10.61 9.24
CA GLU A 20 7.10 10.09 9.65
C GLU A 20 7.29 8.60 9.36
N ARG A 21 6.20 7.81 9.29
CA ARG A 21 6.29 6.33 9.28
C ARG A 21 5.53 5.65 8.15
N LEU A 22 4.62 6.33 7.46
CA LEU A 22 3.84 5.72 6.38
C LEU A 22 4.53 5.94 5.04
N VAL A 23 4.83 4.83 4.36
CA VAL A 23 5.29 4.83 2.96
C VAL A 23 4.20 4.20 2.11
N LEU A 24 3.70 4.95 1.11
CA LEU A 24 2.74 4.44 0.15
C LEU A 24 3.49 3.87 -1.07
N CYS A 25 3.53 2.55 -1.16
CA CYS A 25 4.07 1.83 -2.30
C CYS A 25 2.96 1.54 -3.33
N LYS A 26 3.25 1.72 -4.62
CA LYS A 26 2.34 1.29 -5.68
C LYS A 26 2.57 -0.19 -5.98
N ALA A 27 1.57 -1.03 -5.80
CA ALA A 27 1.61 -2.43 -6.19
C ALA A 27 0.22 -2.94 -6.60
N ASP A 28 0.18 -3.79 -7.61
CA ASP A 28 -1.02 -4.55 -8.00
C ASP A 28 -0.89 -5.98 -7.45
N LEU A 29 -2.00 -6.60 -7.03
CA LEU A 29 -1.97 -7.96 -6.46
C LEU A 29 -1.50 -9.02 -7.46
N LEU A 30 -1.66 -8.76 -8.77
CA LEU A 30 -1.24 -9.66 -9.83
C LEU A 30 0.17 -9.35 -10.36
N ASP A 31 0.82 -8.29 -9.86
CA ASP A 31 2.19 -7.90 -10.20
C ASP A 31 3.16 -8.36 -9.11
N TYR A 32 3.81 -9.50 -9.35
CA TYR A 32 4.74 -10.11 -8.41
C TYR A 32 5.93 -9.21 -8.08
N ASP A 33 6.53 -8.58 -9.08
CA ASP A 33 7.74 -7.77 -8.89
C ASP A 33 7.41 -6.52 -8.06
N ALA A 34 6.25 -5.91 -8.28
CA ALA A 34 5.78 -4.79 -7.49
C ALA A 34 5.54 -5.16 -6.02
N ILE A 35 5.00 -6.35 -5.75
CA ILE A 35 4.80 -6.86 -4.38
C ILE A 35 6.15 -7.15 -3.73
N CYS A 36 7.08 -7.80 -4.43
CA CYS A 36 8.43 -8.07 -3.92
C CYS A 36 9.15 -6.78 -3.52
N ALA A 37 9.11 -5.75 -4.36
CA ALA A 37 9.70 -4.45 -4.05
C ALA A 37 9.04 -3.78 -2.82
N ALA A 38 7.73 -3.94 -2.64
CA ALA A 38 7.00 -3.34 -1.52
C ALA A 38 7.28 -4.02 -0.16
N VAL A 39 7.62 -5.32 -0.16
CA VAL A 39 7.86 -6.09 1.08
C VAL A 39 9.34 -6.30 1.41
N GLU A 40 10.24 -5.89 0.52
CA GLU A 40 11.68 -6.02 0.74
C GLU A 40 12.11 -5.33 2.05
N GLY A 41 12.90 -6.05 2.87
CA GLY A 41 13.38 -5.55 4.17
C GLY A 41 12.33 -5.56 5.29
N CYS A 42 11.09 -5.97 5.03
CA CYS A 42 10.09 -6.13 6.08
C CYS A 42 10.30 -7.43 6.88
N HIS A 43 10.21 -7.34 8.21
CA HIS A 43 10.28 -8.52 9.10
C HIS A 43 8.98 -9.34 9.13
N GLY A 44 7.86 -8.70 8.81
CA GLY A 44 6.54 -9.32 8.77
C GLY A 44 5.64 -8.58 7.79
N VAL A 45 4.71 -9.31 7.19
CA VAL A 45 3.79 -8.79 6.17
C VAL A 45 2.36 -9.15 6.57
N PHE A 46 1.48 -8.16 6.55
CA PHE A 46 0.04 -8.35 6.72
C PHE A 46 -0.63 -8.29 5.35
N HIS A 47 -1.04 -9.45 4.82
CA HIS A 47 -1.77 -9.51 3.56
C HIS A 47 -3.28 -9.35 3.82
N THR A 48 -3.78 -8.13 3.64
CA THR A 48 -5.21 -7.78 3.84
C THR A 48 -5.97 -7.59 2.53
N ALA A 49 -5.26 -7.35 1.44
CA ALA A 49 -5.86 -7.02 0.15
C ALA A 49 -6.33 -8.30 -0.56
N SER A 50 -7.65 -8.44 -0.68
CA SER A 50 -8.32 -9.41 -1.53
C SER A 50 -9.48 -8.70 -2.21
N PRO A 51 -9.76 -8.95 -3.49
CA PRO A 51 -11.02 -8.53 -4.09
C PRO A 51 -12.18 -9.08 -3.27
N VAL A 52 -13.20 -8.25 -3.06
CA VAL A 52 -14.51 -8.69 -2.56
C VAL A 52 -15.44 -8.69 -3.75
N THR A 53 -16.02 -9.83 -4.06
CA THR A 53 -16.94 -10.04 -5.19
C THR A 53 -18.36 -10.28 -4.67
N ASP A 54 -19.37 -9.84 -5.42
CA ASP A 54 -20.79 -9.95 -5.03
C ASP A 54 -21.49 -11.24 -5.51
N ASP A 55 -20.73 -12.26 -5.94
CA ASP A 55 -21.27 -13.57 -6.39
C ASP A 55 -21.76 -14.47 -5.24
#